data_AF-A0A9D1A642-F1
#
_entry.id   AF-A0A9D1A642-F1
#
_cell.length_a   1.000
_cell.length_b   1.000
_cell.length_c   1.000
_cell.angle_alpha   90.00
_cell.angle_beta   90.00
_cell.angle_gamma   90.00
#
_symmetry.space_group_name_H-M   'P 1'
#
loop_
_entity.id
_entity.type
_entity.pdbx_description
1 polymer ?
#
loop_
_entity_poly.entity_id
_entity_poly.type
_entity_poly.pdbx_seq_one_letter_code
_entity_poly.pdbx_strand_id
1 'polypeptide(L)'
;MSLLLCRQEPVETPYYVEALGIHLYSSQELCYVIYHHPLLVMEDFVDDRLIGFLRSELRMPFLAERIEKWLESRGASDELLFLILQDCAYYSPNEQALFRQKVTAYRKLPEEEYEKARADYFYRIRLYGKAISVYERILEADREKKLSGSFRAKIWNNIASCYTKLFCYQKAMHAYDCAWDAEESEEFIKRMYLLTVMEPMLEVKEKYLSMMTEDKREEWDQLAEAAAAESEQEEPVRRMEKLFQKDPIKRMAGAGDVLNRWKVEYRRMI
;
A
#
# COMPACT_ATOMS: atom_id res chain seq x y z
N MET A 1 -7.37 31.72 -14.14
CA MET A 1 -8.04 30.47 -14.59
C MET A 1 -7.44 30.08 -15.92
N SER A 2 -6.65 29.01 -15.95
CA SER A 2 -6.16 28.40 -17.19
C SER A 2 -7.06 27.24 -17.57
N LEU A 3 -7.41 27.13 -18.84
CA LEU A 3 -8.10 25.97 -19.40
C LEU A 3 -7.05 24.87 -19.65
N LEU A 4 -7.21 23.70 -19.03
CA LEU A 4 -6.44 22.50 -19.38
C LEU A 4 -7.21 21.75 -20.46
N LEU A 5 -6.71 21.78 -21.69
CA LEU A 5 -7.29 21.01 -22.79
C LEU A 5 -6.72 19.59 -22.73
N CYS A 6 -7.56 18.62 -22.36
CA CYS A 6 -7.18 17.21 -22.48
C CYS A 6 -6.94 16.88 -23.95
N ARG A 7 -5.84 16.18 -24.21
CA ARG A 7 -5.55 15.62 -25.53
C ARG A 7 -6.53 14.48 -25.80
N GLN A 8 -6.88 14.30 -27.07
CA GLN A 8 -7.62 13.13 -27.51
C GLN A 8 -6.63 12.14 -28.10
N GLU A 9 -6.06 11.30 -27.24
CA GLU A 9 -5.23 10.16 -27.66
C GLU A 9 -6.13 8.96 -28.01
N PRO A 10 -6.05 8.41 -29.23
CA PRO A 10 -6.82 7.24 -29.61
C PRO A 10 -6.10 5.97 -29.14
N VAL A 11 -6.04 5.79 -27.81
CA VAL A 11 -5.41 4.61 -27.20
C VAL A 11 -6.26 3.37 -27.46
N GLU A 12 -5.70 2.40 -28.17
CA GLU A 12 -6.29 1.09 -28.41
C GLU A 12 -5.75 0.06 -27.43
N THR A 13 -4.47 0.17 -27.08
CA THR A 13 -3.78 -0.73 -26.14
C THR A 13 -3.34 0.07 -24.90
N PRO A 14 -4.12 0.05 -23.81
CA PRO A 14 -3.79 0.85 -22.63
C PRO A 14 -2.58 0.31 -21.86
N TYR A 15 -1.85 1.21 -21.20
CA TYR A 15 -0.72 0.83 -20.35
C TYR A 15 -1.20 0.30 -19.00
N TYR A 16 -0.83 -0.94 -18.66
CA TYR A 16 -1.22 -1.54 -17.38
C TYR A 16 -0.21 -1.22 -16.27
N VAL A 17 -0.64 -0.49 -15.25
CA VAL A 17 0.14 -0.22 -14.05
C VAL A 17 -0.12 -1.33 -13.04
N GLU A 18 0.73 -2.36 -13.06
CA GLU A 18 0.59 -3.54 -12.19
C GLU A 18 0.56 -3.20 -10.70
N ALA A 19 1.30 -2.17 -10.29
CA ALA A 19 1.30 -1.69 -8.91
C ALA A 19 -0.07 -1.17 -8.45
N LEU A 20 -0.93 -0.70 -9.36
CA LEU A 20 -2.24 -0.13 -9.02
C LEU A 20 -3.40 -0.97 -9.55
N GLY A 21 -3.14 -1.94 -10.43
CA GLY A 21 -4.17 -2.76 -11.06
C GLY A 21 -5.08 -1.97 -12.02
N ILE A 22 -4.57 -0.89 -12.61
CA ILE A 22 -5.32 0.01 -13.50
C ILE A 22 -4.70 0.08 -14.88
N HIS A 23 -5.52 0.43 -15.87
CA HIS A 23 -5.15 0.67 -17.25
C HIS A 23 -5.16 2.18 -17.51
N LEU A 24 -4.11 2.70 -18.14
CA LEU A 24 -3.99 4.10 -18.52
C LEU A 24 -4.31 4.24 -20.01
N TYR A 25 -5.21 5.16 -20.32
CA TYR A 25 -5.73 5.45 -21.66
C TYR A 25 -5.33 6.83 -22.15
N SER A 26 -4.57 7.59 -21.38
CA SER A 26 -4.22 8.97 -21.73
C SER A 26 -2.93 9.45 -21.08
N SER A 27 -2.34 10.51 -21.65
CA SER A 27 -1.17 11.17 -21.08
C SER A 27 -1.49 11.82 -19.73
N GLN A 28 -2.73 12.27 -19.52
CA GLN A 28 -3.17 12.87 -18.25
C GLN A 28 -3.23 11.84 -17.12
N GLU A 29 -3.72 10.63 -17.40
CA GLU A 29 -3.71 9.53 -16.42
C GLU A 29 -2.28 9.09 -16.08
N LEU A 30 -1.39 9.03 -17.08
CA LEU A 30 0.04 8.79 -16.84
C LEU A 30 0.66 9.87 -15.95
N CYS A 31 0.42 11.15 -16.24
CA CYS A 31 0.88 12.23 -15.40
C CYS A 31 0.32 12.13 -13.98
N TYR A 32 -0.97 11.80 -13.84
CA TYR A 32 -1.61 11.62 -12.54
C TYR A 32 -0.92 10.52 -11.72
N VAL A 33 -0.65 9.37 -12.32
CA VAL A 33 0.07 8.27 -11.66
C VAL A 33 1.47 8.73 -11.22
N ILE A 34 2.24 9.36 -12.11
CA ILE A 34 3.59 9.83 -11.79
C ILE A 34 3.56 10.81 -10.61
N TYR A 35 2.66 11.80 -10.65
CA TYR A 35 2.60 12.87 -9.67
C TYR A 35 2.10 12.42 -8.29
N HIS A 36 1.03 11.61 -8.26
CA HIS A 36 0.37 11.20 -7.01
C HIS A 36 0.96 9.92 -6.40
N HIS A 37 1.69 9.12 -7.18
CA HIS A 37 2.24 7.83 -6.76
C HIS A 37 3.78 7.74 -6.94
N PRO A 38 4.59 8.71 -6.46
CA PRO A 38 6.03 8.75 -6.69
C PRO A 38 6.76 7.47 -6.27
N LEU A 39 6.43 6.93 -5.09
CA LEU A 39 7.07 5.72 -4.56
C LEU A 39 6.80 4.44 -5.36
N LEU A 40 5.82 4.48 -6.29
CA LEU A 40 5.57 3.39 -7.25
C LEU A 40 6.33 3.58 -8.55
N VAL A 41 6.63 4.82 -8.93
CA VAL A 41 7.18 5.16 -10.25
C VAL A 41 8.67 5.50 -10.24
N MET A 42 9.27 5.66 -9.06
CA MET A 42 10.69 5.99 -8.90
C MET A 42 11.62 4.81 -9.20
N GLU A 43 11.11 3.58 -9.11
CA GLU A 43 11.90 2.36 -9.35
C GLU A 43 11.35 1.63 -10.57
N ASP A 44 12.21 1.43 -11.58
CA ASP A 44 11.97 0.61 -12.78
C ASP A 44 10.69 0.90 -13.58
N PHE A 45 10.06 2.06 -13.38
CA PHE A 45 8.79 2.38 -14.04
C PHE A 45 8.94 2.83 -15.49
N VAL A 46 10.04 3.51 -15.81
CA VAL A 46 10.34 3.95 -17.17
C VAL A 46 11.12 2.86 -17.87
N ASP A 47 10.39 1.92 -18.47
CA ASP A 47 10.89 0.77 -19.20
C ASP A 47 10.51 0.83 -20.70
N ASP A 48 10.94 -0.17 -21.46
CA ASP A 48 10.65 -0.28 -22.90
C ASP A 48 9.14 -0.32 -23.19
N ARG A 49 8.33 -0.83 -22.26
CA ARG A 49 6.87 -0.89 -22.41
C ARG A 49 6.26 0.51 -22.31
N LEU A 50 6.65 1.30 -21.32
CA LEU A 50 6.19 2.67 -21.17
C LEU A 50 6.64 3.52 -22.36
N ILE A 51 7.87 3.32 -22.83
CA ILE A 51 8.40 4.01 -24.01
C ILE A 51 7.58 3.67 -25.26
N GLY A 52 7.27 2.39 -25.47
CA GLY A 52 6.41 1.94 -26.58
C GLY A 52 5.00 2.56 -26.51
N PHE A 53 4.43 2.65 -25.30
CA PHE A 53 3.15 3.30 -25.04
C PHE A 53 3.18 4.79 -25.36
N LEU A 54 4.21 5.52 -24.89
CA LEU A 54 4.41 6.93 -25.21
C LEU A 54 4.51 7.16 -26.74
N ARG A 55 5.27 6.30 -27.42
CA ARG A 55 5.53 6.41 -28.86
C ARG A 55 4.27 6.20 -29.69
N SER A 56 3.55 5.12 -29.43
CA SER A 56 2.51 4.59 -30.33
C SER A 56 1.11 5.03 -29.90
N GLU A 57 0.77 4.79 -28.63
CA GLU A 57 -0.59 4.98 -28.10
C GLU A 57 -0.84 6.44 -27.75
N LEU A 58 0.11 7.09 -27.05
CA LEU A 58 0.00 8.51 -26.71
C LEU A 58 0.43 9.45 -27.85
N ARG A 59 0.93 8.90 -28.97
CA ARG A 59 1.45 9.63 -30.13
C ARG A 59 2.48 10.71 -29.75
N MET A 60 3.41 10.35 -28.87
CA MET A 60 4.51 11.20 -28.42
C MET A 60 5.88 10.63 -28.85
N PRO A 61 6.12 10.40 -30.17
CA PRO A 61 7.32 9.70 -30.65
C PRO A 61 8.63 10.44 -30.30
N PHE A 62 8.61 11.77 -30.29
CA PHE A 62 9.78 12.58 -29.94
C PHE A 62 10.13 12.48 -28.45
N LEU A 63 9.14 12.41 -27.55
CA LEU A 63 9.37 12.21 -26.13
C LEU A 63 9.95 10.81 -25.89
N ALA A 64 9.36 9.78 -26.52
CA ALA A 64 9.83 8.41 -26.43
C ALA A 64 11.29 8.27 -26.89
N GLU A 65 11.63 8.82 -28.06
CA GLU A 65 13.01 8.81 -28.57
C GLU A 65 13.98 9.54 -27.64
N ARG A 66 13.55 10.66 -27.03
CA ARG A 66 14.39 11.39 -26.06
C ARG A 66 14.64 10.59 -24.79
N ILE A 67 13.64 9.84 -24.30
CA ILE A 67 13.77 8.95 -23.14
C ILE A 67 14.68 7.77 -23.46
N GLU A 68 14.51 7.12 -24.62
CA GLU A 68 15.39 6.02 -25.06
C GLU A 68 16.85 6.45 -25.11
N LYS A 69 17.15 7.56 -25.81
CA LYS A 69 18.53 8.10 -25.88
C LYS A 69 19.09 8.44 -24.52
N TRP A 70 18.26 8.91 -23.59
CA TRP A 70 18.70 9.18 -22.23
C TRP A 70 19.07 7.88 -21.50
N LEU A 71 18.22 6.85 -21.57
CA LEU A 71 18.48 5.54 -20.97
C LEU A 71 19.75 4.91 -21.52
N GLU A 72 19.96 4.94 -22.84
CA GLU A 72 21.16 4.41 -23.49
C GLU A 72 22.45 5.14 -23.06
N SER A 73 22.39 6.45 -22.87
CA SER A 73 23.57 7.27 -22.62
C SER A 73 23.89 7.48 -21.13
N ARG A 74 22.86 7.49 -20.26
CA ARG A 74 22.98 7.89 -18.85
C ARG A 74 22.39 6.87 -17.87
N GLY A 75 21.63 5.88 -18.37
CA GLY A 75 20.89 4.95 -17.53
C GLY A 75 19.61 5.52 -16.93
N ALA A 76 18.94 4.70 -16.12
CA ALA A 76 17.70 5.04 -15.44
C ALA A 76 17.90 6.17 -14.42
N SER A 77 16.98 7.13 -14.39
CA SER A 77 17.02 8.28 -13.50
C SER A 77 15.63 8.89 -13.31
N ASP A 78 15.39 9.46 -12.13
CA ASP A 78 14.17 10.21 -11.82
C ASP A 78 13.92 11.38 -12.79
N GLU A 79 14.97 11.89 -13.47
CA GLU A 79 14.83 12.94 -14.49
C GLU A 79 13.87 12.56 -15.62
N LEU A 80 13.76 11.26 -15.93
CA LEU A 80 12.82 10.76 -16.93
C LEU A 80 11.37 11.04 -16.54
N LEU A 81 11.02 10.92 -15.25
CA LEU A 81 9.67 11.23 -14.75
C LEU A 81 9.35 12.72 -14.97
N PHE A 82 10.32 13.58 -14.71
CA PHE A 82 10.12 15.02 -14.88
C PHE A 82 10.03 15.42 -16.36
N LEU A 83 10.78 14.77 -17.25
CA LEU A 83 10.67 14.97 -18.69
C LEU A 83 9.26 14.60 -19.20
N ILE A 84 8.67 13.52 -18.70
CA ILE A 84 7.30 13.13 -19.04
C ILE A 84 6.30 14.20 -18.57
N LEU A 85 6.37 14.61 -17.29
CA LEU A 85 5.45 15.63 -16.76
C LEU A 85 5.56 16.97 -17.52
N GLN A 86 6.77 17.36 -17.91
CA GLN A 86 7.02 18.59 -18.64
C GLN A 86 6.43 18.55 -20.06
N ASP A 87 6.66 17.48 -20.82
CA ASP A 87 6.20 17.36 -22.21
C ASP A 87 4.69 17.16 -22.32
N CYS A 88 4.06 16.46 -21.37
CA CYS A 88 2.61 16.31 -21.33
C CYS A 88 1.90 17.61 -20.95
N ALA A 89 2.59 18.53 -20.26
CA ALA A 89 2.09 19.84 -19.84
C ALA A 89 0.75 19.80 -19.06
N TYR A 90 0.49 18.71 -18.33
CA TYR A 90 -0.73 18.55 -17.53
C TYR A 90 -0.68 19.28 -16.19
N TYR A 91 0.52 19.34 -15.57
CA TYR A 91 0.77 20.05 -14.33
C TYR A 91 1.49 21.37 -14.57
N SER A 92 1.17 22.38 -13.78
CA SER A 92 1.83 23.69 -13.83
C SER A 92 3.31 23.59 -13.45
N PRO A 93 4.16 24.56 -13.86
CA PRO A 93 5.57 24.59 -13.44
C PRO A 93 5.76 24.55 -11.92
N ASN A 94 4.86 25.16 -11.16
CA ASN A 94 4.89 25.14 -9.69
C ASN A 94 4.62 23.75 -9.14
N GLU A 95 3.63 23.03 -9.67
CA GLU A 95 3.35 21.64 -9.28
C GLU A 95 4.51 20.73 -9.64
N GLN A 96 5.09 20.88 -10.84
CA GLN A 96 6.28 20.12 -11.24
C GLN A 96 7.47 20.38 -10.30
N ALA A 97 7.67 21.62 -9.84
CA ALA A 97 8.70 21.94 -8.84
C ALA A 97 8.43 21.27 -7.48
N LEU A 98 7.19 21.26 -7.01
CA LEU A 98 6.78 20.55 -5.79
C LEU A 98 7.03 19.04 -5.91
N PHE A 99 6.72 18.46 -7.07
CA PHE A 99 6.99 17.05 -7.34
C PHE A 99 8.49 16.73 -7.32
N ARG A 100 9.33 17.55 -7.98
CA ARG A 100 10.80 17.43 -7.93
C ARG A 100 11.33 17.50 -6.50
N GLN A 101 10.82 18.43 -5.69
CA GLN A 101 11.18 18.52 -4.27
C GLN A 101 10.82 17.25 -3.50
N LYS A 102 9.63 16.68 -3.76
CA LYS A 102 9.16 15.45 -3.13
C LYS A 102 10.04 14.24 -3.48
N VAL A 103 10.38 14.06 -4.75
CA VAL A 103 11.29 13.00 -5.21
C VAL A 103 12.68 13.17 -4.60
N THR A 104 13.20 14.40 -4.58
CA THR A 104 14.49 14.71 -3.96
C THR A 104 14.50 14.41 -2.46
N ALA A 105 13.40 14.69 -1.76
CA ALA A 105 13.26 14.36 -0.34
C ALA A 105 13.32 12.86 -0.10
N TYR A 106 12.70 12.04 -0.96
CA TYR A 106 12.80 10.58 -0.88
C TYR A 106 14.22 10.08 -1.15
N ARG A 107 14.91 10.60 -2.18
CA ARG A 107 16.29 10.19 -2.50
C ARG A 107 17.34 10.60 -1.44
N LYS A 108 16.98 11.51 -0.53
CA LYS A 108 17.83 11.89 0.62
C LYS A 108 17.68 10.95 1.81
N LEU A 109 16.67 10.09 1.83
CA LEU A 109 16.50 9.11 2.90
C LEU A 109 17.62 8.06 2.82
N PRO A 110 18.05 7.50 3.96
CA PRO A 110 18.76 6.22 3.99
C PRO A 110 17.97 5.16 3.22
N GLU A 111 18.68 4.21 2.60
CA GLU A 111 18.08 3.19 1.74
C GLU A 111 16.98 2.40 2.47
N GLU A 112 17.22 2.01 3.72
CA GLU A 112 16.27 1.29 4.56
C GLU A 112 15.01 2.11 4.89
N GLU A 113 15.15 3.42 5.11
CA GLU A 113 14.02 4.31 5.37
C GLU A 113 13.24 4.60 4.09
N TYR A 114 13.92 4.66 2.94
CA TYR A 114 13.28 4.76 1.63
C TYR A 114 12.45 3.52 1.32
N GLU A 115 13.02 2.32 1.45
CA GLU A 115 12.29 1.06 1.24
C GLU A 115 11.14 0.89 2.23
N LYS A 116 11.33 1.28 3.50
CA LYS A 116 10.24 1.32 4.48
C LYS A 116 9.14 2.28 4.04
N ALA A 117 9.47 3.48 3.56
CA ALA A 117 8.48 4.43 3.06
C ALA A 117 7.69 3.88 1.86
N ARG A 118 8.34 3.10 0.98
CA ARG A 118 7.65 2.38 -0.12
C ARG A 118 6.70 1.32 0.42
N ALA A 119 7.12 0.51 1.39
CA ALA A 119 6.26 -0.49 2.01
C ALA A 119 5.06 0.15 2.74
N ASP A 120 5.29 1.22 3.51
CA ASP A 120 4.24 2.00 4.17
C ASP A 120 3.24 2.58 3.14
N TYR A 121 3.75 2.97 1.97
CA TYR A 121 2.92 3.43 0.87
C TYR A 121 2.00 2.33 0.32
N PHE A 122 2.54 1.14 0.07
CA PHE A 122 1.75 -0.03 -0.35
C PHE A 122 0.68 -0.38 0.68
N TYR A 123 1.01 -0.34 1.98
CA TYR A 123 0.05 -0.54 3.06
C TYR A 123 -1.10 0.48 2.98
N ARG A 124 -0.79 1.76 2.77
CA ARG A 124 -1.81 2.83 2.70
C ARG A 124 -2.77 2.66 1.53
N ILE A 125 -2.30 2.16 0.39
CA ILE A 125 -3.15 1.84 -0.76
C ILE A 125 -3.76 0.43 -0.69
N ARG A 126 -3.67 -0.23 0.47
CA ARG A 126 -4.26 -1.54 0.81
C ARG A 126 -3.66 -2.72 0.05
N LEU A 127 -2.46 -2.58 -0.50
CA LEU A 127 -1.72 -3.68 -1.14
C LEU A 127 -0.82 -4.34 -0.10
N TYR A 128 -1.45 -5.03 0.85
CA TYR A 128 -0.79 -5.59 2.02
C TYR A 128 0.22 -6.69 1.67
N GLY A 129 -0.03 -7.54 0.66
CA GLY A 129 0.93 -8.56 0.24
C GLY A 129 2.21 -7.96 -0.38
N LYS A 130 2.07 -6.91 -1.20
CA LYS A 130 3.22 -6.13 -1.70
C LYS A 130 3.96 -5.42 -0.56
N ALA A 131 3.24 -4.82 0.40
CA ALA A 131 3.84 -4.19 1.57
C ALA A 131 4.68 -5.19 2.38
N ILE A 132 4.13 -6.36 2.69
CA ILE A 132 4.83 -7.46 3.38
C ILE A 132 6.10 -7.84 2.62
N SER A 133 6.00 -8.05 1.31
CA SER A 133 7.15 -8.44 0.47
C SER A 133 8.29 -7.42 0.53
N VAL A 134 7.98 -6.12 0.60
CA VAL A 134 9.01 -5.07 0.73
C VAL A 134 9.59 -5.06 2.14
N TYR A 135 8.76 -5.14 3.19
CA TYR A 135 9.25 -5.20 4.57
C TYR A 135 10.13 -6.42 4.85
N GLU A 136 9.77 -7.60 4.33
CA GLU A 136 10.56 -8.83 4.48
C GLU A 136 11.94 -8.68 3.83
N ARG A 137 12.03 -8.08 2.63
CA ARG A 137 13.32 -7.78 1.98
C ARG A 137 14.21 -6.84 2.81
N ILE A 138 13.62 -5.87 3.52
CA ILE A 138 14.38 -5.00 4.44
C ILE A 138 15.00 -5.83 5.57
N LEU A 139 14.23 -6.77 6.14
CA LEU A 139 14.71 -7.65 7.22
C LEU A 139 15.74 -8.70 6.72
N GLU A 140 15.64 -9.15 5.47
CA GLU A 140 16.63 -10.05 4.88
C GLU A 140 17.98 -9.36 4.69
N ALA A 141 17.98 -8.11 4.23
CA ALA A 141 19.18 -7.28 4.08
C ALA A 141 19.83 -6.88 5.42
N ASP A 142 19.10 -6.97 6.54
CA ASP A 142 19.59 -6.67 7.89
C ASP A 142 20.84 -7.50 8.27
N ARG A 143 20.91 -8.75 7.78
CA ARG A 143 22.02 -9.67 8.08
C ARG A 143 23.40 -9.07 7.75
N GLU A 144 23.44 -8.14 6.80
CA GLU A 144 24.64 -7.42 6.37
C GLU A 144 24.73 -6.02 6.98
N LYS A 145 23.60 -5.30 7.07
CA LYS A 145 23.55 -3.87 7.42
C LYS A 145 23.49 -3.57 8.92
N LYS A 146 23.13 -4.55 9.77
CA LYS A 146 22.97 -4.38 11.24
C LYS A 146 22.04 -3.21 11.61
N LEU A 147 20.79 -3.28 11.17
CA LEU A 147 19.71 -2.38 11.55
C LEU A 147 19.52 -2.34 13.07
N SER A 148 19.08 -1.19 13.58
CA SER A 148 18.81 -1.03 15.01
C SER A 148 17.61 -1.87 15.47
N GLY A 149 17.61 -2.27 16.75
CA GLY A 149 16.49 -2.98 17.38
C GLY A 149 15.15 -2.27 17.15
N SER A 150 15.11 -0.95 17.41
CA SER A 150 13.91 -0.13 17.22
C SER A 150 13.43 -0.08 15.77
N PHE A 151 14.34 0.00 14.79
CA PHE A 151 13.94 -0.03 13.38
C PHE A 151 13.33 -1.38 13.01
N ARG A 152 13.97 -2.49 13.40
CA ARG A 152 13.43 -3.84 13.16
C ARG A 152 12.07 -4.05 13.82
N ALA A 153 11.89 -3.57 15.05
CA ALA A 153 10.61 -3.64 15.76
C ALA A 153 9.50 -2.91 14.98
N LYS A 154 9.79 -1.75 14.39
CA LYS A 154 8.85 -1.02 13.51
C LYS A 154 8.51 -1.81 12.26
N ILE A 155 9.49 -2.44 11.60
CA ILE A 155 9.24 -3.25 10.40
C ILE A 155 8.36 -4.46 10.73
N TRP A 156 8.71 -5.22 11.77
CA TRP A 156 7.91 -6.36 12.23
C TRP A 156 6.49 -5.96 12.64
N ASN A 157 6.34 -4.83 13.33
CA ASN A 157 5.04 -4.27 13.65
C ASN A 157 4.18 -3.97 12.41
N ASN A 158 4.80 -3.43 11.37
CA ASN A 158 4.09 -3.10 10.13
C ASN A 158 3.72 -4.37 9.35
N ILE A 159 4.59 -5.39 9.35
CA ILE A 159 4.27 -6.74 8.83
C ILE A 159 3.07 -7.33 9.60
N ALA A 160 3.08 -7.27 10.93
CA ALA A 160 1.98 -7.75 11.76
C ALA A 160 0.67 -7.03 11.42
N SER A 161 0.71 -5.70 11.28
CA SER A 161 -0.44 -4.89 10.84
C SER A 161 -0.97 -5.33 9.47
N CYS A 162 -0.09 -5.63 8.50
CA CYS A 162 -0.49 -6.16 7.20
C CYS A 162 -1.20 -7.52 7.34
N TYR A 163 -0.62 -8.45 8.11
CA TYR A 163 -1.22 -9.77 8.34
C TYR A 163 -2.57 -9.67 9.07
N THR A 164 -2.73 -8.75 10.02
CA THR A 164 -4.02 -8.47 10.67
C THR A 164 -5.06 -8.00 9.65
N LYS A 165 -4.70 -7.10 8.72
CA LYS A 165 -5.60 -6.65 7.64
C LYS A 165 -5.94 -7.74 6.62
N LEU A 166 -5.09 -8.75 6.49
CA LEU A 166 -5.30 -9.94 5.67
C LEU A 166 -5.98 -11.09 6.42
N PHE A 167 -6.42 -10.88 7.66
CA PHE A 167 -7.03 -11.90 8.53
C PHE A 167 -6.12 -13.11 8.79
N CYS A 168 -4.80 -12.95 8.64
CA CYS A 168 -3.78 -13.97 8.86
C CYS A 168 -3.25 -13.87 10.30
N TYR A 169 -4.13 -14.04 11.29
CA TYR A 169 -3.83 -13.65 12.67
C TYR A 169 -2.69 -14.45 13.32
N GLN A 170 -2.53 -15.74 13.01
CA GLN A 170 -1.37 -16.52 13.49
C GLN A 170 -0.04 -15.92 13.02
N LYS A 171 0.02 -15.43 11.77
CA LYS A 171 1.21 -14.74 11.24
C LYS A 171 1.40 -13.37 11.88
N ALA A 172 0.32 -12.65 12.14
CA ALA A 172 0.37 -11.38 12.85
C ALA A 172 0.91 -11.55 14.29
N MET A 173 0.45 -12.57 15.02
CA MET A 173 0.96 -12.93 16.35
C MET A 173 2.47 -13.19 16.33
N HIS A 174 2.94 -13.98 15.35
CA HIS A 174 4.37 -14.24 15.19
C HIS A 174 5.16 -12.96 14.90
N ALA A 175 4.66 -12.10 14.00
CA ALA A 175 5.33 -10.84 13.68
C ALA A 175 5.37 -9.87 14.87
N TYR A 176 4.34 -9.80 15.72
CA TYR A 176 4.39 -9.03 16.96
C TYR A 176 5.38 -9.59 17.99
N ASP A 177 5.48 -10.91 18.10
CA ASP A 177 6.49 -11.57 18.94
C ASP A 177 7.92 -11.24 18.46
N CYS A 178 8.16 -11.26 17.15
CA CYS A 178 9.43 -10.79 16.58
C CYS A 178 9.68 -9.28 16.77
N ALA A 179 8.64 -8.44 16.73
CA ALA A 179 8.77 -7.02 17.02
C ALA A 179 9.20 -6.79 18.48
N TRP A 180 8.58 -7.52 19.41
CA TRP A 180 8.91 -7.46 20.83
C TRP A 180 10.33 -7.98 21.12
N ASP A 181 10.75 -9.08 20.49
CA ASP A 181 12.11 -9.59 20.62
C ASP A 181 13.16 -8.60 20.07
N ALA A 182 12.78 -7.72 19.14
CA ALA A 182 13.66 -6.67 18.60
C ALA A 182 13.72 -5.42 19.48
N GLU A 183 12.61 -5.00 20.09
CA GLU A 183 12.49 -3.93 21.08
C GLU A 183 11.27 -4.19 21.96
N GLU A 184 11.47 -4.35 23.26
CA GLU A 184 10.38 -4.66 24.18
C GLU A 184 9.38 -3.51 24.26
N SER A 185 8.11 -3.81 23.99
CA SER A 185 7.02 -2.83 24.11
C SER A 185 5.71 -3.51 24.49
N GLU A 186 5.03 -2.96 25.50
CA GLU A 186 3.69 -3.39 25.92
C GLU A 186 2.67 -3.31 24.78
N GLU A 187 2.84 -2.36 23.86
CA GLU A 187 1.92 -2.15 22.75
C GLU A 187 1.83 -3.40 21.85
N PHE A 188 2.91 -4.16 21.67
CA PHE A 188 2.87 -5.41 20.90
C PHE A 188 2.08 -6.49 21.63
N ILE A 189 2.19 -6.55 22.96
CA ILE A 189 1.45 -7.50 23.80
C ILE A 189 -0.04 -7.15 23.79
N LYS A 190 -0.38 -5.86 23.94
CA LYS A 190 -1.73 -5.35 23.80
C LYS A 190 -2.34 -5.75 22.46
N ARG A 191 -1.62 -5.57 21.35
CA ARG A 191 -2.08 -5.96 20.01
C ARG A 191 -2.29 -7.47 19.87
N MET A 192 -1.39 -8.29 20.39
CA MET A 192 -1.56 -9.74 20.42
C MET A 192 -2.78 -10.16 21.23
N TYR A 193 -3.03 -9.54 22.38
CA TYR A 193 -4.24 -9.79 23.17
C TYR A 193 -5.52 -9.41 22.42
N LEU A 194 -5.54 -8.25 21.77
CA LEU A 194 -6.69 -7.85 20.96
C LEU A 194 -6.96 -8.81 19.79
N LEU A 195 -5.91 -9.46 19.25
CA LEU A 195 -6.09 -10.54 18.28
C LEU A 195 -6.77 -11.77 18.91
N THR A 196 -6.48 -12.13 20.17
CA THR A 196 -7.16 -13.25 20.84
C THR A 196 -8.62 -12.95 21.15
N VAL A 197 -8.97 -11.68 21.36
CA VAL A 197 -10.38 -11.25 21.49
C VAL A 197 -11.13 -11.44 20.16
N MET A 198 -10.48 -11.16 19.02
CA MET A 198 -11.09 -11.33 17.69
C MET A 198 -11.11 -12.80 17.22
N GLU A 199 -10.11 -13.60 17.57
CA GLU A 199 -9.99 -15.01 17.23
C GLU A 199 -9.66 -15.83 18.49
N PRO A 200 -10.68 -16.37 19.19
CA PRO A 200 -10.51 -17.05 20.48
C PRO A 200 -9.65 -18.31 20.44
N MET A 201 -9.34 -18.85 19.26
CA MET A 201 -8.41 -19.98 19.11
C MET A 201 -6.93 -19.57 19.23
N LEU A 202 -6.62 -18.27 19.24
CA LEU A 202 -5.27 -17.77 19.43
C LEU A 202 -4.93 -17.67 20.92
N GLU A 203 -3.68 -17.93 21.24
CA GLU A 203 -3.14 -17.80 22.58
C GLU A 203 -1.91 -16.91 22.56
N VAL A 204 -1.83 -15.98 23.52
CA VAL A 204 -0.62 -15.22 23.78
C VAL A 204 0.39 -16.14 24.48
N LYS A 205 1.66 -16.11 24.05
CA LYS A 205 2.72 -16.94 24.66
C LYS A 205 2.86 -16.67 26.16
N GLU A 206 3.17 -17.71 26.93
CA GLU A 206 3.31 -17.66 28.39
C GLU A 206 4.25 -16.55 28.89
N LYS A 207 5.33 -16.26 28.13
CA LYS A 207 6.33 -15.23 28.48
C LYS A 207 5.74 -13.82 28.66
N TYR A 208 4.54 -13.56 28.11
CA TYR A 208 3.88 -12.27 28.19
C TYR A 208 2.83 -12.16 29.31
N LEU A 209 2.40 -13.28 29.90
CA LEU A 209 1.26 -13.31 30.82
C LEU A 209 1.47 -12.45 32.06
N SER A 210 2.71 -12.36 32.56
CA SER A 210 3.08 -11.50 33.70
C SER A 210 2.92 -10.01 33.41
N MET A 211 2.98 -9.60 32.15
CA MET A 211 2.82 -8.21 31.71
C MET A 211 1.34 -7.84 31.47
N MET A 212 0.47 -8.85 31.42
CA MET A 212 -0.98 -8.75 31.22
C MET A 212 -1.71 -8.89 32.56
N THR A 213 -1.53 -7.90 33.44
CA THR A 213 -2.25 -7.81 34.73
C THR A 213 -3.77 -7.75 34.51
N GLU A 214 -4.56 -8.07 35.54
CA GLU A 214 -6.02 -8.01 35.47
C GLU A 214 -6.50 -6.61 35.02
N ASP A 215 -5.97 -5.55 35.63
CA ASP A 215 -6.29 -4.16 35.27
C ASP A 215 -6.06 -3.86 33.77
N LYS A 216 -4.98 -4.38 33.18
CA LYS A 216 -4.66 -4.17 31.76
C LYS A 216 -5.59 -4.96 30.86
N ARG A 217 -5.92 -6.20 31.22
CA ARG A 217 -6.87 -7.01 30.45
C ARG A 217 -8.23 -6.33 30.44
N GLU A 218 -8.68 -5.83 31.60
CA GLU A 218 -9.93 -5.07 31.71
C GLU A 218 -9.91 -3.81 30.82
N GLU A 219 -8.82 -3.03 30.83
CA GLU A 219 -8.67 -1.87 29.93
C GLU A 219 -8.75 -2.27 28.45
N TRP A 220 -8.06 -3.35 28.07
CA TRP A 220 -8.00 -3.80 26.68
C TRP A 220 -9.31 -4.44 26.22
N ASP A 221 -10.03 -5.11 27.12
CA ASP A 221 -11.37 -5.64 26.87
C ASP A 221 -12.35 -4.51 26.62
N GLN A 222 -12.35 -3.47 27.47
CA GLN A 222 -13.19 -2.27 27.27
C GLN A 222 -12.88 -1.59 25.93
N LEU A 223 -11.61 -1.53 25.54
CA LEU A 223 -11.20 -1.00 24.24
C LEU A 223 -11.75 -1.86 23.07
N ALA A 224 -11.67 -3.19 23.18
CA ALA A 224 -12.20 -4.10 22.18
C ALA A 224 -13.72 -4.00 22.07
N GLU A 225 -14.43 -3.94 23.20
CA GLU A 225 -15.89 -3.77 23.27
C GLU A 225 -16.32 -2.44 22.64
N ALA A 226 -15.64 -1.34 22.96
CA ALA A 226 -15.94 -0.04 22.37
C ALA A 226 -15.74 -0.05 20.84
N ALA A 227 -14.66 -0.66 20.35
CA ALA A 227 -14.40 -0.78 18.92
C ALA A 227 -15.42 -1.67 18.20
N ALA A 228 -15.88 -2.75 18.85
CA ALA A 228 -16.95 -3.61 18.33
C ALA A 228 -18.28 -2.84 18.24
N ALA A 229 -18.66 -2.12 19.30
CA ALA A 229 -19.88 -1.32 19.34
C ALA A 229 -19.89 -0.21 18.28
N GLU A 230 -18.75 0.45 18.02
CA GLU A 230 -18.62 1.42 16.93
C GLU A 230 -18.78 0.74 15.56
N SER A 231 -18.14 -0.41 15.36
CA SER A 231 -18.18 -1.17 14.11
C SER A 231 -19.59 -1.67 13.76
N GLU A 232 -20.44 -1.96 14.74
CA GLU A 232 -21.85 -2.32 14.50
C GLU A 232 -22.66 -1.18 13.87
N GLN A 233 -22.26 0.07 14.12
CA GLN A 233 -22.96 1.25 13.57
C GLN A 233 -22.54 1.58 12.14
N GLU A 234 -21.50 0.92 11.62
CA GLU A 234 -20.98 1.15 10.28
C GLU A 234 -21.99 0.77 9.18
N GLU A 235 -22.07 1.62 8.15
CA GLU A 235 -23.05 1.48 7.08
C GLU A 235 -22.93 0.14 6.31
N PRO A 236 -21.74 -0.43 6.05
CA PRO A 236 -21.62 -1.79 5.53
C PRO A 236 -22.28 -2.86 6.41
N VAL A 237 -22.14 -2.78 7.74
CA VAL A 237 -22.70 -3.77 8.68
C VAL A 237 -24.22 -3.66 8.72
N ARG A 238 -24.75 -2.44 8.90
CA ARG A 238 -26.20 -2.19 8.87
C ARG A 238 -26.84 -2.59 7.53
N ARG A 239 -26.13 -2.41 6.40
CA ARG A 239 -26.59 -2.89 5.09
C ARG A 239 -26.66 -4.41 5.04
N MET A 240 -25.71 -5.11 5.65
CA MET A 240 -25.75 -6.57 5.77
C MET A 240 -26.92 -7.04 6.64
N GLU A 241 -27.16 -6.42 7.80
CA GLU A 241 -28.30 -6.76 8.64
C GLU A 241 -29.65 -6.61 7.90
N LYS A 242 -29.83 -5.50 7.20
CA LYS A 242 -31.02 -5.25 6.36
C LYS A 242 -31.17 -6.29 5.25
N LEU A 243 -30.06 -6.77 4.67
CA LEU A 243 -30.09 -7.82 3.66
C LEU A 243 -30.59 -9.16 4.26
N PHE A 244 -30.17 -9.48 5.48
CA PHE A 244 -30.59 -10.70 6.19
C PHE A 244 -32.04 -10.66 6.67
N GLN A 245 -32.67 -9.48 6.75
CA GLN A 245 -34.11 -9.35 7.02
C GLN A 245 -34.99 -9.59 5.79
N LYS A 246 -34.42 -9.64 4.57
CA LYS A 246 -35.19 -9.90 3.34
C LYS A 246 -35.65 -11.36 3.23
N ASP A 247 -36.58 -11.59 2.31
CA ASP A 247 -37.04 -12.93 1.93
C ASP A 247 -35.86 -13.82 1.48
N PRO A 248 -35.96 -15.16 1.63
CA PRO A 248 -34.84 -16.08 1.38
C PRO A 248 -34.21 -15.93 0.00
N ILE A 249 -35.00 -15.65 -1.04
CA ILE A 249 -34.52 -15.54 -2.42
C ILE A 249 -33.64 -14.28 -2.56
N LYS A 250 -34.15 -13.12 -2.13
CA LYS A 250 -33.39 -11.86 -2.19
C LYS A 250 -32.18 -11.87 -1.28
N ARG A 251 -32.27 -12.52 -0.12
CA ARG A 251 -31.15 -12.69 0.82
C ARG A 251 -30.02 -13.48 0.18
N MET A 252 -30.33 -14.64 -0.42
CA MET A 252 -29.32 -15.51 -1.03
C MET A 252 -28.64 -14.85 -2.21
N ALA A 253 -29.40 -14.19 -3.10
CA ALA A 253 -28.85 -13.45 -4.23
C ALA A 253 -27.93 -12.31 -3.76
N GLY A 254 -28.40 -11.45 -2.85
CA GLY A 254 -27.61 -10.33 -2.36
C GLY A 254 -26.38 -10.76 -1.54
N ALA A 255 -26.47 -11.88 -0.80
CA ALA A 255 -25.31 -12.44 -0.10
C ALA A 255 -24.25 -12.92 -1.09
N GLY A 256 -24.68 -13.50 -2.23
CA GLY A 256 -23.79 -13.84 -3.34
C GLY A 256 -23.06 -12.62 -3.90
N ASP A 257 -23.77 -11.51 -4.13
CA ASP A 257 -23.18 -10.27 -4.64
C ASP A 257 -22.15 -9.67 -3.68
N VAL A 258 -22.47 -9.63 -2.38
CA VAL A 258 -21.56 -9.15 -1.34
C VAL A 258 -20.31 -10.04 -1.26
N LEU A 259 -20.49 -11.36 -1.24
CA LEU A 259 -19.39 -12.31 -1.18
C LEU A 259 -18.47 -12.18 -2.39
N ASN A 260 -19.04 -12.01 -3.59
CA ASN A 260 -18.25 -11.81 -4.81
C ASN A 260 -17.46 -10.51 -4.76
N ARG A 261 -18.05 -9.42 -4.24
CA ARG A 261 -17.34 -8.16 -4.03
C ARG A 261 -16.18 -8.32 -3.04
N TRP A 262 -16.43 -8.92 -1.88
CA TRP A 262 -15.38 -9.16 -0.88
C TRP A 262 -14.26 -10.06 -1.39
N LYS A 263 -14.58 -11.08 -2.19
CA LYS A 263 -13.55 -11.90 -2.86
C LYS A 263 -12.65 -11.07 -3.77
N VAL A 264 -13.22 -10.16 -4.56
CA VAL A 264 -12.45 -9.27 -5.44
C VAL A 264 -11.63 -8.28 -4.62
N GLU A 265 -12.21 -7.66 -3.60
CA GLU A 265 -11.52 -6.73 -2.70
C GLU A 265 -10.35 -7.42 -1.99
N TYR A 266 -10.55 -8.60 -1.41
CA TYR A 266 -9.51 -9.36 -0.72
C TYR A 266 -8.38 -9.78 -1.67
N ARG A 267 -8.70 -10.28 -2.86
CA ARG A 267 -7.68 -10.64 -3.87
C ARG A 267 -6.84 -9.47 -4.33
N ARG A 268 -7.37 -8.24 -4.29
CA ARG A 268 -6.61 -7.03 -4.60
C ARG A 268 -5.65 -6.63 -3.48
N MET A 269 -5.87 -7.10 -2.26
CA MET A 269 -5.00 -6.77 -1.11
C MET A 269 -3.74 -7.63 -1.02
N ILE A 270 -3.71 -8.78 -1.69
CA ILE A 270 -2.58 -9.71 -1.77
C ILE A 270 -1.66 -9.26 -2.90
#